data_AF-A0A954YEG3-F1
#
_entry.id   AF-A0A954YEG3-F1
#
_cell.length_a   1.000
_cell.length_b   1.000
_cell.length_c   1.000
_cell.angle_alpha   90.00
_cell.angle_beta   90.00
_cell.angle_gamma   90.00
#
_symmetry.space_group_name_H-M   'P 1'
#
loop_
_entity.id
_entity.type
_entity.pdbx_description
1 polymer ?
#
loop_
_entity_poly.entity_id
_entity_poly.type
_entity_poly.pdbx_seq_one_letter_code
_entity_poly.pdbx_strand_id
1 'polypeptide(L)'
;MTQRRRTGPLCRPLAESRRSASHSRTSPNRAILSMPIRRALISVFDKTGVVDFARELRERFDVELLSTGGTAKLLTEAGLTVTLVETVTGFAEMLDGRVKTLSPFVHGAILADRDNPDHLRQLQAANITPIDMVVVNLYDFDAAIAQPACTLADAIEMIDIGGPCMLRAAAKNHKHVVVVPSAAATRDVLVSMRETGDVPEDLRRRLAADAYFLTAGYDGRVSAYLDRAAGETGAAMRATTQMARRGGLRYGENPHQAAAIFESVGAKGAKATPAARVDADEVECSYNNYVDCDAALRLCVDLDEGGARLVDGSAPDAPIAACVFIKHTNACGVGVATGDNADSREAAYRRAYLGDPNAAMGGILAVNFEVGAAFAETMMTTLSRFQGDAAACEAPPQAFFVEALVAPRITPEAMDVIRGRGPEETRKAWGRRVRLIEVGPFARWRSGDLLETRRALD
;
A
#
# COMPACT_ATOMS: atom_id res chain seq x y z
N MET A 1 -19.28 65.19 30.50
CA MET A 1 -20.52 64.42 30.23
C MET A 1 -20.14 63.03 29.73
N THR A 2 -20.38 62.05 30.59
CA THR A 2 -20.55 60.59 30.42
C THR A 2 -20.79 60.03 29.00
N GLN A 3 -20.11 58.93 28.65
CA GLN A 3 -20.65 57.54 28.63
C GLN A 3 -19.58 56.54 28.09
N ARG A 4 -18.96 55.74 28.97
CA ARG A 4 -19.11 54.27 29.12
C ARG A 4 -19.11 53.43 27.82
N ARG A 5 -18.02 52.69 27.58
CA ARG A 5 -18.03 51.38 26.89
C ARG A 5 -17.44 50.32 27.82
N ARG A 6 -18.12 49.17 27.86
CA ARG A 6 -17.82 47.99 28.70
C ARG A 6 -16.59 47.25 28.16
N THR A 7 -15.68 46.90 29.06
CA THR A 7 -14.61 45.91 28.85
C THR A 7 -14.96 44.65 29.65
N GLY A 8 -14.97 43.49 28.99
CA GLY A 8 -15.03 42.18 29.65
C GLY A 8 -13.63 41.75 30.11
N PRO A 9 -13.48 41.04 31.24
CA PRO A 9 -12.17 40.70 31.78
C PRO A 9 -11.56 39.45 31.14
N LEU A 10 -10.27 39.59 30.87
CA LEU A 10 -9.30 38.57 30.48
C LEU A 10 -9.16 37.45 31.51
N CYS A 11 -8.94 36.23 31.01
CA CYS A 11 -8.56 35.03 31.75
C CYS A 11 -7.40 35.28 32.72
N ARG A 12 -7.58 34.82 33.97
CA ARG A 12 -6.50 34.58 34.95
C ARG A 12 -6.14 33.08 34.98
N PRO A 13 -4.90 32.73 35.36
CA PRO A 13 -4.34 31.38 35.23
C PRO A 13 -4.82 30.47 36.37
N LEU A 14 -5.03 29.18 36.06
CA LEU A 14 -5.31 28.16 37.07
C LEU A 14 -4.05 27.34 37.36
N ALA A 15 -3.77 27.28 38.66
CA ALA A 15 -2.62 26.69 39.30
C ALA A 15 -2.63 25.15 39.28
N GLU A 16 -1.43 24.60 39.40
CA GLU A 16 -1.13 23.19 39.61
C GLU A 16 -1.95 22.61 40.79
N SER A 17 -2.83 21.66 40.50
CA SER A 17 -3.53 20.89 41.54
C SER A 17 -2.88 19.53 41.74
N ARG A 18 -2.46 19.32 42.99
CA ARG A 18 -1.90 18.10 43.57
C ARG A 18 -2.73 16.86 43.26
N ARG A 19 -2.03 15.75 42.96
CA ARG A 19 -2.59 14.41 42.77
C ARG A 19 -3.27 13.94 44.06
N SER A 20 -4.58 13.70 44.02
CA SER A 20 -5.29 12.88 45.01
C SER A 20 -5.45 11.46 44.47
N ALA A 21 -4.95 10.48 45.22
CA ALA A 21 -5.10 9.06 44.93
C ALA A 21 -6.57 8.63 45.13
N SER A 22 -7.34 8.53 44.04
CA SER A 22 -8.63 7.85 44.04
C SER A 22 -8.40 6.36 43.82
N HIS A 23 -8.72 5.56 44.83
CA HIS A 23 -8.77 4.10 44.76
C HIS A 23 -9.77 3.68 43.67
N SER A 24 -9.27 3.31 42.49
CA SER A 24 -10.07 2.59 41.50
C SER A 24 -10.32 1.19 42.04
N ARG A 25 -11.59 0.89 42.34
CA ARG A 25 -12.04 -0.48 42.54
C ARG A 25 -11.65 -1.28 41.30
N THR A 26 -10.66 -2.15 41.46
CA THR A 26 -10.31 -3.18 40.48
C THR A 26 -11.52 -4.08 40.32
N SER A 27 -12.22 -3.93 39.20
CA SER A 27 -13.14 -4.96 38.73
C SER A 27 -12.38 -6.28 38.68
N PRO A 28 -12.94 -7.38 39.22
CA PRO A 28 -12.23 -8.65 39.24
C PRO A 28 -11.91 -9.06 37.81
N ASN A 29 -10.63 -9.36 37.62
CA ASN A 29 -9.99 -9.96 36.45
C ASN A 29 -10.99 -10.91 35.78
N ARG A 30 -11.61 -10.47 34.67
CA ARG A 30 -12.38 -11.37 33.80
C ARG A 30 -11.31 -12.31 33.28
N ALA A 31 -11.21 -13.50 33.88
CA ALA A 31 -10.35 -14.55 33.38
C ALA A 31 -10.49 -14.55 31.87
N ILE A 32 -9.39 -14.36 31.15
CA ILE A 32 -9.36 -14.56 29.70
C ILE A 32 -9.80 -16.01 29.56
N LEU A 33 -11.09 -16.21 29.29
CA LEU A 33 -11.64 -17.52 29.01
C LEU A 33 -10.98 -17.89 27.69
N SER A 34 -9.86 -18.62 27.80
CA SER A 34 -9.16 -19.17 26.66
C SER A 34 -10.19 -19.89 25.80
N MET A 35 -10.29 -19.55 24.53
CA MET A 35 -11.13 -20.26 23.58
C MET A 35 -10.24 -21.27 22.85
N PRO A 36 -10.01 -22.47 23.42
CA PRO A 36 -9.16 -23.45 22.77
C PRO A 36 -9.74 -23.75 21.40
N ILE A 37 -8.93 -23.52 20.37
CA ILE A 37 -9.26 -23.86 19.00
C ILE A 37 -9.24 -25.39 18.92
N ARG A 38 -10.38 -26.00 18.63
CA ARG A 38 -10.52 -27.47 18.53
C ARG A 38 -10.75 -27.92 17.10
N ARG A 39 -11.40 -27.10 16.27
CA ARG A 39 -11.71 -27.42 14.87
C ARG A 39 -11.34 -26.28 13.93
N ALA A 40 -10.53 -26.58 12.93
CA ALA A 40 -10.11 -25.63 11.89
C ALA A 40 -10.59 -26.09 10.51
N LEU A 41 -11.33 -25.23 9.80
CA LEU A 41 -11.68 -25.41 8.40
C LEU A 41 -10.67 -24.73 7.49
N ILE A 42 -9.94 -25.50 6.70
CA ILE A 42 -8.87 -25.02 5.81
C ILE A 42 -9.29 -25.21 4.35
N SER A 43 -9.48 -24.11 3.64
CA SER A 43 -9.79 -24.09 2.20
C SER A 43 -9.07 -22.94 1.53
N VAL A 44 -7.86 -23.20 1.03
CA VAL A 44 -6.98 -22.19 0.45
C VAL A 44 -6.77 -22.43 -1.03
N PHE A 45 -6.65 -21.38 -1.83
CA PHE A 45 -6.13 -21.46 -3.19
C PHE A 45 -4.60 -21.48 -3.19
N ASP A 46 -3.97 -20.45 -2.63
CA ASP A 46 -2.53 -20.40 -2.40
C ASP A 46 -2.14 -21.37 -1.28
N LYS A 47 -1.33 -22.38 -1.62
CA LYS A 47 -0.90 -23.45 -0.72
C LYS A 47 0.37 -23.11 0.06
N THR A 48 0.91 -21.91 -0.11
CA THR A 48 2.16 -21.51 0.56
C THR A 48 2.07 -21.69 2.07
N GLY A 49 2.95 -22.53 2.63
CA GLY A 49 3.08 -22.77 4.07
C GLY A 49 1.90 -23.51 4.73
N VAL A 50 0.85 -23.91 3.99
CA VAL A 50 -0.38 -24.46 4.60
C VAL A 50 -0.14 -25.81 5.29
N VAL A 51 0.76 -26.63 4.76
CA VAL A 51 1.08 -27.95 5.33
C VAL A 51 1.74 -27.81 6.69
N ASP A 52 2.74 -26.94 6.81
CA ASP A 52 3.46 -26.72 8.07
C ASP A 52 2.53 -26.10 9.12
N PHE A 53 1.69 -25.15 8.70
CA PHE A 53 0.66 -24.57 9.56
C PHE A 53 -0.31 -25.64 10.08
N ALA A 54 -0.89 -26.45 9.20
CA ALA A 54 -1.83 -27.50 9.56
C ALA A 54 -1.20 -28.60 10.43
N ARG A 55 0.05 -28.97 10.16
CA ARG A 55 0.82 -29.91 10.97
C ARG A 55 0.96 -29.39 12.40
N GLU A 56 1.34 -28.13 12.57
CA GLU A 56 1.49 -27.58 13.92
C GLU A 56 0.16 -27.47 14.67
N LEU A 57 -0.92 -27.05 13.99
CA LEU A 57 -2.27 -27.08 14.58
C LEU A 57 -2.62 -28.48 15.11
N ARG A 58 -2.31 -29.53 14.33
CA ARG A 58 -2.60 -30.91 14.71
C ARG A 58 -1.70 -31.42 15.83
N GLU A 59 -0.40 -31.35 15.66
CA GLU A 59 0.58 -32.00 16.54
C GLU A 59 0.73 -31.29 17.88
N ARG A 60 0.64 -29.96 17.89
CA ARG A 60 0.93 -29.14 19.08
C ARG A 60 -0.30 -28.69 19.83
N PHE A 61 -1.41 -28.51 19.11
CA PHE A 61 -2.65 -27.97 19.67
C PHE A 61 -3.83 -28.95 19.60
N ASP A 62 -3.62 -30.17 19.07
CA ASP A 62 -4.64 -31.21 18.91
C ASP A 62 -5.90 -30.73 18.18
N VAL A 63 -5.71 -29.87 17.18
CA VAL A 63 -6.81 -29.34 16.37
C VAL A 63 -7.25 -30.39 15.36
N GLU A 64 -8.56 -30.61 15.25
CA GLU A 64 -9.16 -31.37 14.16
C GLU A 64 -9.18 -30.52 12.88
N LEU A 65 -8.65 -31.09 11.80
CA LEU A 65 -8.55 -30.44 10.50
C LEU A 65 -9.72 -30.83 9.60
N LEU A 66 -10.47 -29.83 9.15
CA LEU A 66 -11.54 -29.95 8.17
C LEU A 66 -11.06 -29.36 6.84
N SER A 67 -11.26 -30.04 5.72
CA SER A 67 -10.87 -29.49 4.41
C SER A 67 -11.69 -30.08 3.25
N THR A 68 -11.51 -29.52 2.06
CA THR A 68 -12.18 -29.94 0.82
C THR A 68 -11.25 -29.82 -0.39
N GLY A 69 -11.56 -30.54 -1.46
CA GLY A 69 -10.89 -30.46 -2.76
C GLY A 69 -9.36 -30.63 -2.69
N GLY A 70 -8.65 -29.81 -3.47
CA GLY A 70 -7.18 -29.88 -3.56
C GLY A 70 -6.45 -29.56 -2.25
N THR A 71 -7.07 -28.84 -1.31
CA THR A 71 -6.47 -28.60 0.02
C THR A 71 -6.48 -29.87 0.85
N ALA A 72 -7.60 -30.60 0.88
CA ALA A 72 -7.70 -31.86 1.60
C ALA A 72 -6.68 -32.88 1.07
N LYS A 73 -6.60 -33.02 -0.27
CA LYS A 73 -5.64 -33.91 -0.92
C LYS A 73 -4.20 -33.61 -0.51
N LEU A 74 -3.78 -32.35 -0.58
CA LEU A 74 -2.43 -31.92 -0.20
C LEU A 74 -2.10 -32.26 1.25
N LEU A 75 -3.02 -31.98 2.18
CA LEU A 75 -2.81 -32.24 3.60
C LEU A 75 -2.74 -33.74 3.90
N THR A 76 -3.59 -34.55 3.26
CA THR A 76 -3.55 -36.02 3.38
C THR A 76 -2.27 -36.62 2.80
N GLU A 77 -1.81 -36.14 1.63
CA GLU A 77 -0.53 -36.55 1.03
C GLU A 77 0.67 -36.22 1.93
N ALA A 78 0.56 -35.15 2.74
CA ALA A 78 1.54 -34.79 3.75
C ALA A 78 1.45 -35.60 5.06
N GLY A 79 0.58 -36.61 5.11
CA GLY A 79 0.42 -37.52 6.26
C GLY A 79 -0.52 -37.01 7.35
N LEU A 80 -1.26 -35.92 7.12
CA LEU A 80 -2.17 -35.36 8.12
C LEU A 80 -3.56 -36.01 8.03
N THR A 81 -4.15 -36.30 9.19
CA THR A 81 -5.55 -36.73 9.28
C THR A 81 -6.47 -35.53 9.03
N VAL A 82 -7.31 -35.62 8.00
CA VAL A 82 -8.24 -34.57 7.61
C VAL A 82 -9.65 -35.13 7.48
N THR A 83 -10.61 -34.49 8.13
CA THR A 83 -12.03 -34.75 7.95
C THR A 83 -12.52 -33.99 6.71
N LEU A 84 -13.11 -34.69 5.74
CA LEU A 84 -13.65 -34.06 4.54
C LEU A 84 -14.92 -33.27 4.87
N VAL A 85 -15.08 -32.09 4.28
CA VAL A 85 -16.30 -31.28 4.43
C VAL A 85 -17.54 -32.07 4.00
N GLU A 86 -17.45 -32.89 2.95
CA GLU A 86 -18.55 -33.76 2.49
C GLU A 86 -19.02 -34.75 3.56
N THR A 87 -18.10 -35.25 4.40
CA THR A 87 -18.43 -36.12 5.54
C THR A 87 -19.20 -35.36 6.62
N VAL A 88 -18.91 -34.07 6.80
CA VAL A 88 -19.62 -33.21 7.76
C VAL A 88 -20.98 -32.77 7.25
N THR A 89 -21.09 -32.47 5.96
CA THR A 89 -22.33 -31.98 5.35
C THR A 89 -23.29 -33.11 4.97
N GLY A 90 -22.78 -34.31 4.70
CA GLY A 90 -23.54 -35.43 4.13
C GLY A 90 -23.90 -35.21 2.65
N PHE A 91 -23.36 -34.18 2.00
CA PHE A 91 -23.59 -33.86 0.59
C PHE A 91 -22.28 -33.94 -0.19
N ALA A 92 -22.31 -34.67 -1.30
CA ALA A 92 -21.21 -34.71 -2.25
C ALA A 92 -21.05 -33.36 -2.95
N GLU A 93 -19.85 -33.08 -3.46
CA GLU A 93 -19.60 -31.96 -4.36
C GLU A 93 -20.55 -31.97 -5.58
N MET A 94 -21.13 -30.81 -5.90
CA MET A 94 -22.07 -30.62 -7.02
C MET A 94 -21.72 -29.39 -7.85
N LEU A 95 -22.21 -29.37 -9.10
CA LEU A 95 -22.09 -28.23 -10.03
C LEU A 95 -20.63 -27.82 -10.27
N ASP A 96 -19.78 -28.81 -10.58
CA ASP A 96 -18.34 -28.63 -10.82
C ASP A 96 -17.62 -27.90 -9.68
N GLY A 97 -18.14 -28.08 -8.47
CA GLY A 97 -17.54 -27.52 -7.26
C GLY A 97 -17.99 -26.13 -6.86
N ARG A 98 -19.00 -25.57 -7.54
CA ARG A 98 -19.62 -24.28 -7.18
C ARG A 98 -20.29 -24.33 -5.80
N VAL A 99 -20.74 -25.50 -5.34
CA VAL A 99 -21.51 -25.67 -4.11
C VAL A 99 -20.89 -26.76 -3.22
N LYS A 100 -19.68 -26.49 -2.69
CA LYS A 100 -19.01 -27.40 -1.73
C LYS A 100 -19.27 -27.05 -0.27
N THR A 101 -19.17 -25.75 0.05
CA THR A 101 -19.15 -25.26 1.43
C THR A 101 -20.38 -24.43 1.80
N LEU A 102 -21.26 -24.15 0.83
CA LEU A 102 -22.52 -23.43 1.01
C LEU A 102 -23.58 -24.33 1.66
N SER A 103 -23.31 -24.75 2.89
CA SER A 103 -24.15 -25.67 3.67
C SER A 103 -24.45 -25.10 5.05
N PRO A 104 -25.68 -25.29 5.59
CA PRO A 104 -26.00 -24.95 6.98
C PRO A 104 -25.11 -25.66 8.00
N PHE A 105 -24.59 -26.86 7.68
CA PHE A 105 -23.67 -27.58 8.57
C PHE A 105 -22.31 -26.87 8.70
N VAL A 106 -21.85 -26.19 7.64
CA VAL A 106 -20.61 -25.39 7.65
C VAL A 106 -20.90 -24.01 8.24
N HIS A 107 -21.86 -23.29 7.69
CA HIS A 107 -22.14 -21.91 8.11
C HIS A 107 -22.77 -21.82 9.49
N GLY A 108 -23.59 -22.79 9.91
CA GLY A 108 -24.10 -22.87 11.27
C GLY A 108 -22.99 -23.10 12.29
N ALA A 109 -22.02 -23.98 11.97
CA ALA A 109 -20.84 -24.21 12.80
C ALA A 109 -19.95 -22.97 12.95
N ILE A 110 -19.93 -22.09 11.93
CA ILE A 110 -19.17 -20.84 11.95
C ILE A 110 -19.95 -19.71 12.62
N LEU A 111 -21.25 -19.55 12.36
CA LEU A 111 -22.03 -18.36 12.70
C LEU A 111 -22.74 -18.40 14.06
N ALA A 112 -22.83 -19.57 14.70
CA ALA A 112 -23.47 -19.67 16.00
C ALA A 112 -22.78 -18.75 17.02
N ASP A 113 -23.51 -17.76 17.53
CA ASP A 113 -23.09 -17.02 18.73
C ASP A 113 -23.16 -17.95 19.93
N ARG A 114 -21.99 -18.30 20.46
CA ARG A 114 -21.85 -19.29 21.54
C ARG A 114 -22.22 -18.75 22.92
N ASP A 115 -22.43 -17.44 23.03
CA ASP A 115 -23.00 -16.83 24.22
C ASP A 115 -24.54 -16.88 24.22
N ASN A 116 -25.16 -17.28 23.10
CA ASN A 116 -26.60 -17.49 23.00
C ASN A 116 -26.95 -18.98 23.21
N PRO A 117 -27.60 -19.35 24.34
CA PRO A 117 -27.98 -20.74 24.62
C PRO A 117 -28.88 -21.36 23.53
N ASP A 118 -29.71 -20.56 22.86
CA ASP A 118 -30.61 -21.07 21.82
C ASP A 118 -29.86 -21.52 20.57
N HIS A 119 -28.80 -20.81 20.20
CA HIS A 119 -27.93 -21.23 19.10
C HIS A 119 -27.24 -22.56 19.43
N LEU A 120 -26.74 -22.72 20.67
CA LEU A 120 -26.12 -23.98 21.10
C LEU A 120 -27.11 -25.15 21.09
N ARG A 121 -28.36 -24.92 21.51
CA ARG A 121 -29.43 -25.93 21.41
C ARG A 121 -29.72 -26.32 19.96
N GLN A 122 -29.76 -25.35 19.05
CA GLN A 122 -29.97 -25.61 17.62
C GLN A 122 -28.81 -26.41 17.01
N LEU A 123 -27.56 -26.06 17.33
CA LEU A 123 -26.39 -26.82 16.90
C LEU A 123 -26.45 -28.27 17.38
N GLN A 124 -26.74 -28.48 18.67
CA GLN A 124 -26.86 -29.81 19.24
C GLN A 124 -27.99 -30.62 18.58
N ALA A 125 -29.17 -30.03 18.41
CA ALA A 125 -30.32 -30.69 17.78
C ALA A 125 -30.05 -31.07 16.32
N ALA A 126 -29.25 -30.26 15.60
CA ALA A 126 -28.84 -30.53 14.23
C ALA A 126 -27.56 -31.37 14.10
N ASN A 127 -26.96 -31.82 15.22
CA ASN A 127 -25.67 -32.50 15.27
C ASN A 127 -24.53 -31.73 14.57
N ILE A 128 -24.52 -30.40 14.71
CA ILE A 128 -23.51 -29.51 14.14
C ILE A 128 -22.46 -29.19 15.20
N THR A 129 -21.22 -29.63 14.97
CA THR A 129 -20.08 -29.27 15.82
C THR A 129 -19.51 -27.90 15.41
N PRO A 130 -19.31 -26.94 16.32
CA PRO A 130 -18.72 -25.65 16.01
C PRO A 130 -17.36 -25.72 15.29
N ILE A 131 -17.06 -24.69 14.49
CA ILE A 131 -15.74 -24.45 13.90
C ILE A 131 -15.13 -23.24 14.61
N ASP A 132 -13.89 -23.39 15.07
CA ASP A 132 -13.16 -22.36 15.85
C ASP A 132 -12.19 -21.55 15.01
N MET A 133 -11.75 -22.09 13.88
CA MET A 133 -10.86 -21.39 12.95
C MET A 133 -11.30 -21.64 11.50
N VAL A 134 -11.25 -20.59 10.69
CA VAL A 134 -11.51 -20.66 9.24
C VAL A 134 -10.31 -20.07 8.51
N VAL A 135 -9.59 -20.90 7.76
CA VAL A 135 -8.38 -20.54 7.01
C VAL A 135 -8.72 -20.57 5.53
N VAL A 136 -8.85 -19.40 4.94
CA VAL A 136 -9.28 -19.24 3.54
C VAL A 136 -8.48 -18.14 2.90
N ASN A 137 -7.95 -18.41 1.71
CA ASN A 137 -7.51 -17.37 0.79
C ASN A 137 -8.21 -17.60 -0.56
N LEU A 138 -8.53 -16.50 -1.24
CA LEU A 138 -9.39 -16.50 -2.42
C LEU A 138 -8.60 -16.88 -3.68
N TYR A 139 -9.31 -17.29 -4.73
CA TYR A 139 -8.74 -17.42 -6.07
C TYR A 139 -8.08 -16.10 -6.51
N ASP A 140 -6.91 -16.21 -7.17
CA ASP A 140 -6.23 -15.06 -7.78
C ASP A 140 -6.97 -14.67 -9.07
N PHE A 141 -8.13 -14.02 -8.91
CA PHE A 141 -8.99 -13.58 -10.01
C PHE A 141 -8.23 -12.66 -10.97
N ASP A 142 -7.37 -11.77 -10.47
CA ASP A 142 -6.52 -10.90 -11.28
C ASP A 142 -5.59 -11.71 -12.20
N ALA A 143 -4.93 -12.74 -11.66
CA ALA A 143 -4.08 -13.59 -12.47
C ALA A 143 -4.86 -14.39 -13.52
N ALA A 144 -6.10 -14.79 -13.23
CA ALA A 144 -6.95 -15.48 -14.20
C ALA A 144 -7.32 -14.57 -15.38
N ILE A 145 -7.84 -13.36 -15.11
CA ILE A 145 -8.28 -12.44 -16.16
C ILE A 145 -7.13 -11.77 -16.92
N ALA A 146 -5.91 -11.79 -16.37
CA ALA A 146 -4.72 -11.28 -17.05
C ALA A 146 -4.21 -12.21 -18.16
N GLN A 147 -4.71 -13.45 -18.25
CA GLN A 147 -4.31 -14.37 -19.32
C GLN A 147 -4.88 -13.89 -20.67
N PRO A 148 -4.06 -13.74 -21.73
CA PRO A 148 -4.51 -13.19 -23.01
C PRO A 148 -5.68 -13.96 -23.67
N ALA A 149 -5.84 -15.24 -23.35
CA ALA A 149 -6.88 -16.11 -23.89
C ALA A 149 -8.10 -16.25 -22.97
N CYS A 150 -8.15 -15.56 -21.81
CA CYS A 150 -9.26 -15.65 -20.88
C CYS A 150 -10.53 -15.09 -21.50
N THR A 151 -11.56 -15.92 -21.62
CA THR A 151 -12.89 -15.49 -22.07
C THR A 151 -13.74 -15.00 -20.90
N LEU A 152 -14.87 -14.34 -21.19
CA LEU A 152 -15.85 -13.98 -20.16
C LEU A 152 -16.34 -15.22 -19.39
N ALA A 153 -16.55 -16.35 -20.07
CA ALA A 153 -16.97 -17.59 -19.42
C ALA A 153 -15.91 -18.11 -18.45
N ASP A 154 -14.63 -18.11 -18.86
CA ASP A 154 -13.52 -18.52 -17.99
C ASP A 154 -13.43 -17.63 -16.76
N ALA A 155 -13.56 -16.31 -16.93
CA ALA A 155 -13.57 -15.37 -15.81
C ALA A 155 -14.75 -15.62 -14.87
N ILE A 156 -15.95 -15.90 -15.39
CA ILE A 156 -17.14 -16.20 -14.57
C ILE A 156 -16.92 -17.47 -13.72
N GLU A 157 -16.27 -18.51 -14.25
CA GLU A 157 -15.94 -19.71 -13.47
C GLU A 157 -14.94 -19.43 -12.34
N MET A 158 -14.09 -18.41 -12.48
CA MET A 158 -13.11 -18.01 -11.47
C MET A 158 -13.69 -17.12 -10.36
N ILE A 159 -14.98 -16.79 -10.42
CA ILE A 159 -15.66 -16.04 -9.35
C ILE A 159 -15.96 -17.00 -8.18
N ASP A 160 -15.23 -16.80 -7.08
CA ASP A 160 -15.39 -17.56 -5.84
C ASP A 160 -16.66 -17.12 -5.11
N ILE A 161 -17.51 -18.08 -4.77
CA ILE A 161 -18.68 -17.86 -3.93
C ILE A 161 -18.41 -18.37 -2.50
N GLY A 162 -17.89 -19.58 -2.38
CA GLY A 162 -17.69 -20.25 -1.10
C GLY A 162 -16.66 -19.55 -0.22
N GLY A 163 -15.53 -19.15 -0.79
CA GLY A 163 -14.44 -18.46 -0.09
C GLY A 163 -14.91 -17.17 0.60
N PRO A 164 -15.48 -16.20 -0.14
CA PRO A 164 -16.00 -14.96 0.46
C PRO A 164 -17.11 -15.21 1.47
N CYS A 165 -18.00 -16.17 1.24
CA CYS A 165 -19.04 -16.56 2.21
C CYS A 165 -18.43 -17.04 3.53
N MET A 166 -17.43 -17.93 3.49
CA MET A 166 -16.77 -18.45 4.70
C MET A 166 -15.98 -17.35 5.43
N LEU A 167 -15.23 -16.53 4.70
CA LEU A 167 -14.48 -15.40 5.28
C LEU A 167 -15.40 -14.43 6.00
N ARG A 168 -16.48 -13.99 5.34
CA ARG A 168 -17.45 -13.04 5.92
C ARG A 168 -18.17 -13.65 7.12
N ALA A 169 -18.52 -14.94 7.07
CA ALA A 169 -19.15 -15.63 8.18
C ALA A 169 -18.23 -15.69 9.42
N ALA A 170 -16.97 -16.09 9.23
CA ALA A 170 -15.99 -16.17 10.30
C ALA A 170 -15.63 -14.79 10.87
N ALA A 171 -15.43 -13.79 9.99
CA ALA A 171 -15.17 -12.41 10.39
C ALA A 171 -16.33 -11.79 11.16
N LYS A 172 -17.58 -12.04 10.76
CA LYS A 172 -18.77 -11.62 11.51
C LYS A 172 -18.77 -12.21 12.92
N ASN A 173 -18.41 -13.49 13.05
CA ASN A 173 -18.39 -14.20 14.32
C ASN A 173 -17.00 -14.24 14.99
N HIS A 174 -16.15 -13.23 14.77
CA HIS A 174 -14.75 -13.21 15.23
C HIS A 174 -14.56 -13.29 16.74
N LYS A 175 -15.63 -13.02 17.50
CA LYS A 175 -15.69 -13.27 18.95
C LYS A 175 -15.45 -14.75 19.29
N HIS A 176 -15.91 -15.64 18.42
CA HIS A 176 -15.90 -17.09 18.63
C HIS A 176 -15.06 -17.86 17.60
N VAL A 177 -14.77 -17.26 16.44
CA VAL A 177 -14.07 -17.91 15.33
C VAL A 177 -12.86 -17.09 14.91
N VAL A 178 -11.69 -17.72 14.80
CA VAL A 178 -10.49 -17.10 14.24
C VAL A 178 -10.54 -17.20 12.71
N VAL A 179 -10.73 -16.08 12.02
CA VAL A 179 -10.58 -16.03 10.56
C VAL A 179 -9.11 -15.82 10.19
N VAL A 180 -8.59 -16.56 9.21
CA VAL A 180 -7.21 -16.45 8.72
C VAL A 180 -7.27 -16.22 7.20
N PRO A 181 -7.26 -14.95 6.74
CA PRO A 181 -7.57 -14.60 5.35
C PRO A 181 -6.40 -14.73 4.36
N SER A 182 -5.19 -15.06 4.84
CA SER A 182 -3.98 -15.11 4.00
C SER A 182 -2.90 -16.02 4.59
N ALA A 183 -1.93 -16.41 3.76
CA ALA A 183 -0.75 -17.15 4.21
C ALA A 183 0.07 -16.35 5.23
N ALA A 184 0.19 -15.02 5.08
CA ALA A 184 0.91 -14.18 6.03
C ALA A 184 0.26 -14.20 7.43
N ALA A 185 -1.07 -14.19 7.50
CA ALA A 185 -1.81 -14.22 8.76
C ALA A 185 -1.61 -15.52 9.56
N THR A 186 -1.25 -16.63 8.90
CA THR A 186 -0.97 -17.90 9.58
C THR A 186 0.16 -17.79 10.60
N ARG A 187 1.19 -16.97 10.30
CA ARG A 187 2.33 -16.77 11.17
C ARG A 187 1.93 -16.09 12.48
N ASP A 188 1.18 -14.98 12.39
CA ASP A 188 0.77 -14.21 13.57
C ASP A 188 -0.12 -15.04 14.50
N VAL A 189 -1.00 -15.85 13.90
CA VAL A 189 -1.85 -16.80 14.63
C VAL A 189 -1.01 -17.86 15.36
N LEU A 190 -0.06 -18.51 14.67
CA LEU A 190 0.79 -19.51 15.31
C LEU A 190 1.65 -18.92 16.42
N VAL A 191 2.25 -17.74 16.22
CA VAL A 191 3.03 -17.07 17.26
C VAL A 191 2.18 -16.88 18.51
N SER A 192 0.98 -16.33 18.36
CA SER A 192 0.05 -16.13 19.48
C SER A 192 -0.31 -17.44 20.19
N MET A 193 -0.66 -18.48 19.42
CA MET A 193 -1.05 -19.78 19.98
C MET A 193 0.12 -20.45 20.70
N ARG A 194 1.35 -20.32 20.20
CA ARG A 194 2.55 -20.86 20.87
C ARG A 194 2.83 -20.20 22.22
N GLU A 195 2.58 -18.89 22.32
CA GLU A 195 2.85 -18.12 23.52
C GLU A 195 1.76 -18.29 24.58
N THR A 196 0.49 -18.36 24.15
CA THR A 196 -0.65 -18.25 25.08
C THR A 196 -1.64 -19.42 25.00
N GLY A 197 -1.50 -20.31 24.03
CA GLY A 197 -2.48 -21.37 23.74
C GLY A 197 -3.76 -20.86 23.06
N ASP A 198 -3.85 -19.57 22.73
CA ASP A 198 -5.05 -18.92 22.18
C ASP A 198 -4.68 -17.77 21.21
N VAL A 199 -5.71 -17.18 20.59
CA VAL A 199 -5.62 -15.97 19.75
C VAL A 199 -6.38 -14.83 20.46
N PRO A 200 -5.69 -13.78 20.91
CA PRO A 200 -6.31 -12.72 21.70
C PRO A 200 -7.34 -11.95 20.89
N GLU A 201 -8.31 -11.37 21.59
CA GLU A 201 -9.43 -10.63 20.99
C GLU A 201 -8.98 -9.54 20.01
N ASP A 202 -7.93 -8.79 20.34
CA ASP A 202 -7.41 -7.75 19.45
C ASP A 202 -6.88 -8.32 18.13
N LEU A 203 -6.25 -9.49 18.14
CA LEU A 203 -5.80 -10.15 16.92
C LEU A 203 -7.00 -10.68 16.12
N ARG A 204 -7.99 -11.28 16.77
CA ARG A 204 -9.23 -11.74 16.10
C ARG A 204 -9.98 -10.61 15.42
N ARG A 205 -10.10 -9.45 16.09
CA ARG A 205 -10.73 -8.23 15.53
C ARG A 205 -9.96 -7.71 14.32
N ARG A 206 -8.62 -7.67 14.39
CA ARG A 206 -7.77 -7.27 13.25
C ARG A 206 -7.96 -8.21 12.06
N LEU A 207 -7.86 -9.52 12.28
CA LEU A 207 -8.04 -10.52 11.22
C LEU A 207 -9.45 -10.46 10.60
N ALA A 208 -10.48 -10.15 11.39
CA ALA A 208 -11.83 -9.93 10.89
C ALA A 208 -11.92 -8.70 9.98
N ALA A 209 -11.27 -7.59 10.36
CA ALA A 209 -11.17 -6.40 9.51
C ALA A 209 -10.40 -6.73 8.22
N ASP A 210 -9.31 -7.48 8.30
CA ASP A 210 -8.52 -7.90 7.14
C ASP A 210 -9.33 -8.80 6.18
N ALA A 211 -10.17 -9.69 6.71
CA ALA A 211 -11.06 -10.54 5.90
C ALA A 211 -12.12 -9.71 5.15
N TYR A 212 -12.69 -8.69 5.80
CA TYR A 212 -13.62 -7.76 5.12
C TYR A 212 -12.91 -6.87 4.11
N PHE A 213 -11.70 -6.41 4.41
CA PHE A 213 -10.87 -5.67 3.45
C PHE A 213 -10.56 -6.52 2.22
N LEU A 214 -10.15 -7.77 2.40
CA LEU A 214 -9.89 -8.72 1.31
C LEU A 214 -11.12 -8.93 0.42
N THR A 215 -12.28 -9.18 1.02
CA THR A 215 -13.52 -9.45 0.27
C THR A 215 -14.07 -8.20 -0.43
N ALA A 216 -14.00 -7.02 0.19
CA ALA A 216 -14.35 -5.77 -0.48
C ALA A 216 -13.47 -5.49 -1.72
N GLY A 217 -12.17 -5.78 -1.60
CA GLY A 217 -11.23 -5.72 -2.72
C GLY A 217 -11.56 -6.69 -3.84
N TYR A 218 -11.86 -7.94 -3.47
CA TYR A 218 -12.24 -8.99 -4.40
C TYR A 218 -13.50 -8.61 -5.20
N ASP A 219 -14.58 -8.19 -4.52
CA ASP A 219 -15.83 -7.80 -5.15
C ASP A 219 -15.65 -6.55 -6.05
N GLY A 220 -14.82 -5.59 -5.63
CA GLY A 220 -14.47 -4.42 -6.44
C GLY A 220 -13.80 -4.80 -7.76
N ARG A 221 -12.92 -5.81 -7.77
CA ARG A 221 -12.27 -6.32 -8.98
C ARG A 221 -13.23 -7.07 -9.90
N VAL A 222 -14.08 -7.93 -9.33
CA VAL A 222 -15.13 -8.63 -10.09
C VAL A 222 -16.09 -7.62 -10.73
N SER A 223 -16.54 -6.61 -9.98
CA SER A 223 -17.38 -5.53 -10.51
C SER A 223 -16.70 -4.80 -11.66
N ALA A 224 -15.44 -4.37 -11.49
CA ALA A 224 -14.70 -3.65 -12.53
C ALA A 224 -14.48 -4.49 -13.80
N TYR A 225 -14.30 -5.81 -13.66
CA TYR A 225 -14.21 -6.71 -14.81
C TYR A 225 -15.54 -6.84 -15.56
N LEU A 226 -16.63 -7.09 -14.84
CA LEU A 226 -17.96 -7.25 -15.44
C LEU A 226 -18.43 -5.95 -16.12
N ASP A 227 -18.17 -4.79 -15.52
CA ASP A 227 -18.47 -3.49 -16.11
C ASP A 227 -17.72 -3.31 -17.44
N ARG A 228 -16.42 -3.64 -17.49
CA ARG A 228 -15.63 -3.60 -18.75
C ARG A 228 -16.15 -4.58 -19.80
N ALA A 229 -16.51 -5.80 -19.39
CA ALA A 229 -17.02 -6.82 -20.29
C ALA A 229 -18.40 -6.46 -20.91
N ALA A 230 -19.17 -5.60 -20.24
CA ALA A 230 -20.47 -5.13 -20.73
C ALA A 230 -20.38 -4.08 -21.86
N GLY A 231 -19.20 -3.49 -22.12
CA GLY A 231 -19.01 -2.52 -23.22
C GLY A 231 -19.72 -1.18 -23.01
N GLU A 232 -20.15 -0.51 -24.10
CA GLU A 232 -20.73 0.84 -24.08
C GLU A 232 -22.07 0.95 -23.32
N THR A 233 -22.81 -0.16 -23.14
CA THR A 233 -24.00 -0.23 -22.28
C THR A 233 -23.64 -0.32 -20.79
N GLY A 234 -22.40 -0.69 -20.49
CA GLY A 234 -21.77 -0.73 -19.18
C GLY A 234 -21.00 0.54 -18.83
N ALA A 235 -21.51 1.72 -19.20
CA ALA A 235 -21.01 3.03 -18.76
C ALA A 235 -21.24 3.27 -17.25
N ALA A 236 -20.88 2.29 -16.42
CA ALA A 236 -20.95 2.39 -14.98
C ALA A 236 -19.90 3.41 -14.52
N MET A 237 -20.38 4.58 -14.09
CA MET A 237 -19.62 5.57 -13.31
C MET A 237 -19.29 5.01 -11.91
N ARG A 238 -18.68 3.82 -11.84
CA ARG A 238 -18.36 3.13 -10.59
C ARG A 238 -16.86 2.87 -10.54
N ALA A 239 -16.24 3.33 -9.46
CA ALA A 239 -14.85 3.05 -9.17
C ALA A 239 -14.78 2.52 -7.74
N THR A 240 -14.12 1.38 -7.58
CA THR A 240 -13.74 0.87 -6.26
C THR A 240 -12.23 0.91 -6.17
N THR A 241 -11.70 1.70 -5.24
CA THR A 241 -10.26 1.79 -5.00
C THR A 241 -9.94 1.17 -3.65
N GLN A 242 -9.10 0.15 -3.67
CA GLN A 242 -8.60 -0.49 -2.45
C GLN A 242 -7.16 -0.03 -2.22
N MET A 243 -6.89 0.55 -1.05
CA MET A 243 -5.55 0.98 -0.69
C MET A 243 -5.13 0.41 0.67
N ALA A 244 -3.88 0.00 0.78
CA ALA A 244 -3.26 -0.43 2.02
C ALA A 244 -2.28 0.64 2.50
N ARG A 245 -2.17 0.83 3.82
CA ARG A 245 -1.20 1.76 4.39
C ARG A 245 0.19 1.16 4.31
N ARG A 246 1.12 1.85 3.64
CA ARG A 246 2.53 1.46 3.58
C ARG A 246 3.32 1.94 4.80
N GLY A 247 3.04 3.15 5.29
CA GLY A 247 3.78 3.76 6.40
C GLY A 247 3.15 5.05 6.90
N GLY A 248 3.53 5.49 8.10
CA GLY A 248 3.23 6.84 8.59
C GLY A 248 4.19 7.87 8.01
N LEU A 249 3.76 9.12 7.97
CA LEU A 249 4.62 10.28 7.72
C LEU A 249 4.78 11.09 9.01
N ARG A 250 5.88 11.84 9.12
CA ARG A 250 6.14 12.70 10.27
C ARG A 250 5.01 13.72 10.52
N TYR A 251 4.45 14.26 9.45
CA TYR A 251 3.29 15.15 9.43
C TYR A 251 2.74 15.25 7.99
N GLY A 252 1.59 15.88 7.82
CA GLY A 252 0.95 16.17 6.54
C GLY A 252 1.58 17.38 5.83
N GLU A 253 0.77 18.22 5.21
CA GLU A 253 1.27 19.43 4.55
C GLU A 253 1.93 20.39 5.55
N ASN A 254 1.39 20.44 6.77
CA ASN A 254 1.89 21.26 7.88
C ASN A 254 2.14 20.41 9.14
N PRO A 255 3.04 20.84 10.06
CA PRO A 255 3.43 20.05 11.23
C PRO A 255 2.31 19.62 12.20
N HIS A 256 1.17 20.30 12.18
CA HIS A 256 0.03 20.01 13.05
C HIS A 256 -0.93 18.96 12.46
N GLN A 257 -0.70 18.51 11.22
CA GLN A 257 -1.53 17.54 10.51
C GLN A 257 -0.85 16.16 10.54
N ALA A 258 -1.59 15.08 10.78
CA ALA A 258 -1.07 13.72 10.63
C ALA A 258 -1.20 13.28 9.16
N ALA A 259 -0.29 12.41 8.68
CA ALA A 259 -0.38 11.83 7.35
C ALA A 259 0.22 10.42 7.28
N ALA A 260 -0.13 9.70 6.22
CA ALA A 260 0.36 8.36 5.94
C ALA A 260 0.42 8.13 4.43
N ILE A 261 1.28 7.21 4.00
CA ILE A 261 1.37 6.76 2.62
C ILE A 261 0.47 5.54 2.44
N PHE A 262 -0.32 5.55 1.39
CA PHE A 262 -1.16 4.44 0.97
C PHE A 262 -0.75 3.96 -0.43
N GLU A 263 -0.83 2.66 -0.65
CA GLU A 263 -0.56 2.00 -1.93
C GLU A 263 -1.79 1.24 -2.42
N SER A 264 -2.00 1.20 -3.74
CA SER A 264 -3.11 0.45 -4.32
C SER A 264 -2.90 -1.05 -4.16
N VAL A 265 -3.95 -1.78 -3.78
CA VAL A 265 -3.92 -3.24 -3.62
C VAL A 265 -4.45 -3.92 -4.88
N GLY A 266 -3.80 -5.01 -5.32
CA GLY A 266 -4.29 -5.87 -6.41
C GLY A 266 -3.92 -5.43 -7.83
N ALA A 267 -3.36 -4.24 -8.01
CA ALA A 267 -2.94 -3.80 -9.33
C ALA A 267 -1.55 -4.36 -9.68
N LYS A 268 -1.50 -5.62 -10.13
CA LYS A 268 -0.35 -6.13 -10.91
C LYS A 268 -0.31 -5.31 -12.21
N GLY A 269 0.38 -4.18 -12.18
CA GLY A 269 0.47 -3.23 -13.29
C GLY A 269 0.01 -1.80 -13.02
N ALA A 270 -0.65 -1.48 -11.89
CA ALA A 270 -0.64 -0.07 -11.47
C ALA A 270 0.78 0.21 -11.04
N LYS A 271 1.49 0.92 -11.89
CA LYS A 271 2.76 1.53 -11.58
C LYS A 271 2.51 2.30 -10.29
N ALA A 272 3.08 1.82 -9.20
CA ALA A 272 2.88 2.43 -7.90
C ALA A 272 3.07 3.94 -8.07
N THR A 273 2.35 4.76 -7.30
CA THR A 273 2.84 6.10 -6.92
C THR A 273 4.37 6.09 -6.83
N PRO A 274 5.10 7.17 -7.16
CA PRO A 274 6.54 7.29 -6.90
C PRO A 274 6.84 7.21 -5.39
N ALA A 275 6.69 6.00 -4.90
CA ALA A 275 7.10 5.38 -3.69
C ALA A 275 8.24 4.39 -4.07
N ALA A 276 8.76 4.55 -5.30
CA ALA A 276 10.14 4.40 -5.71
C ALA A 276 11.09 4.37 -4.52
N ARG A 277 12.00 3.39 -4.53
CA ARG A 277 13.01 3.18 -3.50
C ARG A 277 13.64 4.54 -3.15
N VAL A 278 13.26 5.07 -2.00
CA VAL A 278 13.98 6.18 -1.40
C VAL A 278 15.19 5.51 -0.78
N ASP A 279 16.37 5.77 -1.34
CA ASP A 279 17.61 5.43 -0.66
C ASP A 279 17.83 6.48 0.44
N ALA A 280 16.97 6.38 1.46
CA ALA A 280 17.03 7.17 2.67
C ALA A 280 17.68 6.31 3.73
N ASP A 281 18.99 6.13 3.62
CA ASP A 281 19.78 5.59 4.72
C ASP A 281 19.57 6.41 6.03
N GLU A 282 19.08 7.66 5.97
CA GLU A 282 18.87 8.45 7.21
C GLU A 282 17.68 9.45 7.24
N VAL A 283 17.07 9.87 6.11
CA VAL A 283 16.06 10.95 6.11
C VAL A 283 14.78 10.62 5.34
N GLU A 284 13.68 10.42 6.08
CA GLU A 284 12.35 10.18 5.51
C GLU A 284 11.84 11.35 4.65
N CYS A 285 11.07 11.02 3.60
CA CYS A 285 10.29 11.99 2.82
C CYS A 285 9.13 12.55 3.66
N SER A 286 8.92 13.87 3.60
CA SER A 286 7.70 14.49 4.11
C SER A 286 6.52 14.32 3.13
N TYR A 287 5.31 14.67 3.55
CA TYR A 287 4.14 14.73 2.67
C TYR A 287 4.40 15.62 1.45
N ASN A 288 4.91 16.83 1.64
CA ASN A 288 5.19 17.77 0.55
C ASN A 288 6.29 17.25 -0.38
N ASN A 289 7.27 16.48 0.13
CA ASN A 289 8.24 15.84 -0.75
C ASN A 289 7.56 14.85 -1.70
N TYR A 290 6.62 14.02 -1.22
CA TYR A 290 5.89 13.12 -2.09
C TYR A 290 5.07 13.85 -3.15
N VAL A 291 4.34 14.89 -2.75
CA VAL A 291 3.52 15.69 -3.68
C VAL A 291 4.38 16.36 -4.76
N ASP A 292 5.48 17.00 -4.37
CA ASP A 292 6.37 17.69 -5.31
C ASP A 292 7.17 16.69 -6.17
N CYS A 293 7.55 15.52 -5.65
CA CYS A 293 8.18 14.46 -6.44
C CYS A 293 7.23 13.87 -7.49
N ASP A 294 5.94 13.69 -7.14
CA ASP A 294 4.93 13.23 -8.09
C ASP A 294 4.71 14.26 -9.21
N ALA A 295 4.57 15.55 -8.86
CA ALA A 295 4.45 16.63 -9.83
C ALA A 295 5.69 16.72 -10.75
N ALA A 296 6.90 16.61 -10.17
CA ALA A 296 8.15 16.68 -10.92
C ALA A 296 8.31 15.48 -11.87
N LEU A 297 7.97 14.28 -11.40
CA LEU A 297 7.98 13.07 -12.21
C LEU A 297 7.01 13.18 -13.39
N ARG A 298 5.76 13.56 -13.14
CA ARG A 298 4.74 13.69 -14.20
C ARG A 298 5.17 14.64 -15.29
N LEU A 299 5.62 15.84 -14.92
CA LEU A 299 6.08 16.81 -15.91
C LEU A 299 7.29 16.28 -16.70
N CYS A 300 8.20 15.57 -16.04
CA CYS A 300 9.36 14.99 -16.72
C CYS A 300 8.97 13.83 -17.66
N VAL A 301 7.95 13.04 -17.32
CA VAL A 301 7.36 12.01 -18.20
C VAL A 301 6.65 12.65 -19.40
N ASP A 302 5.84 13.68 -19.19
CA ASP A 302 5.15 14.39 -20.28
C ASP A 302 6.15 15.00 -21.29
N LEU A 303 7.28 15.52 -20.79
CA LEU A 303 8.37 16.02 -21.64
C LEU A 303 9.04 14.90 -22.43
N ASP A 304 9.33 13.77 -21.79
CA ASP A 304 9.93 12.58 -22.41
C ASP A 304 9.03 12.03 -23.53
N GLU A 305 7.72 11.93 -23.29
CA GLU A 305 6.72 11.50 -24.29
C GLU A 305 6.57 12.50 -25.44
N GLY A 306 6.75 13.80 -25.17
CA GLY A 306 6.67 14.85 -26.19
C GLY A 306 7.87 14.87 -27.15
N GLY A 307 9.01 14.29 -26.74
CA GLY A 307 10.22 14.14 -27.56
C GLY A 307 10.83 15.47 -28.05
N ALA A 308 11.68 15.41 -29.07
CA ALA A 308 12.38 16.58 -29.62
C ALA A 308 11.45 17.62 -30.28
N ARG A 309 10.18 17.26 -30.54
CA ARG A 309 9.15 18.19 -31.02
C ARG A 309 8.98 19.39 -30.10
N LEU A 310 9.18 19.21 -28.79
CA LEU A 310 9.08 20.28 -27.79
C LEU A 310 10.26 21.25 -27.80
N VAL A 311 11.38 20.90 -28.44
CA VAL A 311 12.63 21.68 -28.41
C VAL A 311 12.77 22.57 -29.65
N ASP A 312 12.63 21.99 -30.84
CA ASP A 312 12.96 22.66 -32.10
C ASP A 312 12.06 22.24 -33.27
N GLY A 313 10.99 21.49 -33.01
CA GLY A 313 10.07 20.99 -34.04
C GLY A 313 10.66 19.88 -34.91
N SER A 314 11.80 19.30 -34.53
CA SER A 314 12.42 18.15 -35.22
C SER A 314 11.63 16.84 -35.03
N ALA A 315 12.11 15.77 -35.67
CA ALA A 315 11.43 14.47 -35.69
C ALA A 315 11.16 13.96 -34.25
N PRO A 316 9.94 13.44 -33.98
CA PRO A 316 9.49 13.09 -32.63
C PRO A 316 10.35 12.03 -31.93
N ASP A 317 11.12 11.24 -32.68
CA ASP A 317 11.86 10.08 -32.17
C ASP A 317 13.28 10.38 -31.67
N ALA A 318 13.77 11.62 -31.80
CA ALA A 318 15.09 11.97 -31.28
C ALA A 318 15.06 12.04 -29.75
N PRO A 319 16.02 11.39 -29.04
CA PRO A 319 16.05 11.42 -27.59
C PRO A 319 16.27 12.84 -27.08
N ILE A 320 15.70 13.16 -25.92
CA ILE A 320 15.91 14.44 -25.25
C ILE A 320 16.44 14.21 -23.83
N ALA A 321 17.24 15.15 -23.35
CA ALA A 321 17.51 15.32 -21.93
C ALA A 321 16.54 16.36 -21.37
N ALA A 322 15.82 16.02 -20.30
CA ALA A 322 14.89 16.90 -19.60
C ALA A 322 15.29 17.03 -18.12
N CYS A 323 15.21 18.26 -17.61
CA CYS A 323 15.41 18.60 -16.20
C CYS A 323 14.27 19.50 -15.74
N VAL A 324 13.67 19.20 -14.60
CA VAL A 324 12.53 19.93 -14.03
C VAL A 324 12.80 20.24 -12.57
N PHE A 325 12.68 21.50 -12.19
CA PHE A 325 12.63 21.93 -10.80
C PHE A 325 11.18 22.25 -10.41
N ILE A 326 10.66 21.54 -9.40
CA ILE A 326 9.37 21.81 -8.77
C ILE A 326 9.58 22.34 -7.35
N LYS A 327 8.74 23.30 -6.94
CA LYS A 327 8.63 23.72 -5.54
C LYS A 327 7.19 24.10 -5.22
N HIS A 328 6.63 23.51 -4.18
CA HIS A 328 5.22 23.72 -3.80
C HIS A 328 4.27 23.50 -4.97
N THR A 329 4.44 22.38 -5.68
CA THR A 329 3.66 21.94 -6.86
C THR A 329 3.80 22.82 -8.11
N ASN A 330 4.64 23.84 -8.08
CA ASN A 330 4.86 24.74 -9.21
C ASN A 330 6.23 24.48 -9.87
N ALA A 331 6.26 24.48 -11.21
CA ALA A 331 7.51 24.45 -11.95
C ALA A 331 8.22 25.79 -11.83
N CYS A 332 9.35 25.80 -11.14
CA CYS A 332 10.23 26.98 -11.06
C CYS A 332 11.23 27.02 -12.20
N GLY A 333 11.50 25.88 -12.84
CA GLY A 333 12.37 25.84 -14.00
C GLY A 333 12.26 24.53 -14.75
N VAL A 334 12.25 24.63 -16.08
CA VAL A 334 12.19 23.49 -16.99
C VAL A 334 13.23 23.70 -18.07
N GLY A 335 14.03 22.67 -18.31
CA GLY A 335 15.05 22.69 -19.35
C GLY A 335 15.03 21.39 -20.12
N VAL A 336 15.05 21.53 -21.44
CA VAL A 336 15.10 20.42 -22.38
C VAL A 336 16.25 20.65 -23.36
N ALA A 337 16.89 19.59 -23.83
CA ALA A 337 17.91 19.65 -24.88
C ALA A 337 17.90 18.37 -25.71
N THR A 338 18.14 18.49 -27.01
CA THR A 338 18.20 17.34 -27.94
C THR A 338 19.44 16.50 -27.68
N GLY A 339 19.27 15.18 -27.72
CA GLY A 339 20.30 14.18 -27.48
C GLY A 339 20.26 13.63 -26.05
N ASP A 340 20.90 12.48 -25.85
CA ASP A 340 21.08 11.85 -24.54
C ASP A 340 22.58 11.63 -24.26
N ASN A 341 23.30 12.72 -24.01
CA ASN A 341 24.72 12.72 -23.71
C ASN A 341 25.05 13.75 -22.61
N ALA A 342 26.31 13.81 -22.16
CA ALA A 342 26.71 14.69 -21.08
C ALA A 342 26.38 16.18 -21.37
N ASP A 343 26.63 16.64 -22.60
CA ASP A 343 26.41 18.03 -23.01
C ASP A 343 24.92 18.38 -23.05
N SER A 344 24.08 17.49 -23.58
CA SER A 344 22.62 17.71 -23.61
C SER A 344 22.03 17.70 -22.20
N ARG A 345 22.47 16.79 -21.33
CA ARG A 345 22.04 16.70 -19.93
C ARG A 345 22.45 17.94 -19.13
N GLU A 346 23.67 18.43 -19.32
CA GLU A 346 24.12 19.68 -18.69
C GLU A 346 23.37 20.90 -19.23
N ALA A 347 23.15 20.98 -20.55
CA ALA A 347 22.41 22.07 -21.16
C ALA A 347 20.95 22.12 -20.66
N ALA A 348 20.28 20.96 -20.57
CA ALA A 348 18.94 20.84 -20.00
C ALA A 348 18.93 21.29 -18.53
N TYR A 349 19.89 20.83 -17.73
CA TYR A 349 20.01 21.22 -16.33
C TYR A 349 20.23 22.72 -16.14
N ARG A 350 21.17 23.31 -16.89
CA ARG A 350 21.46 24.74 -16.85
C ARG A 350 20.22 25.57 -17.21
N ARG A 351 19.49 25.18 -18.27
CA ARG A 351 18.23 25.84 -18.66
C ARG A 351 17.19 25.76 -17.56
N ALA A 352 17.03 24.58 -16.94
CA ALA A 352 16.10 24.40 -15.84
C ALA A 352 16.47 25.26 -14.62
N TYR A 353 17.73 25.24 -14.20
CA TYR A 353 18.21 26.03 -13.06
C TYR A 353 18.04 27.54 -13.28
N LEU A 354 18.33 28.02 -14.49
CA LEU A 354 18.22 29.44 -14.86
C LEU A 354 16.78 29.92 -15.08
N GLY A 355 15.77 29.03 -15.03
CA GLY A 355 14.36 29.44 -15.07
C GLY A 355 14.00 30.36 -13.91
N ASP A 356 14.28 29.91 -12.68
CA ASP A 356 14.27 30.73 -11.47
C ASP A 356 15.24 30.12 -10.44
N PRO A 357 16.50 30.61 -10.41
CA PRO A 357 17.52 30.12 -9.48
C PRO A 357 17.14 30.26 -8.00
N ASN A 358 16.32 31.26 -7.62
CA ASN A 358 15.89 31.45 -6.24
C ASN A 358 14.82 30.45 -5.83
N ALA A 359 13.85 30.20 -6.72
CA ALA A 359 12.82 29.22 -6.46
C ALA A 359 13.34 27.78 -6.54
N ALA A 360 14.34 27.49 -7.39
CA ALA A 360 14.98 26.17 -7.48
C ALA A 360 15.66 25.75 -6.16
N MET A 361 16.12 26.70 -5.34
CA MET A 361 16.71 26.41 -4.03
C MET A 361 15.68 25.75 -3.09
N GLY A 362 16.00 24.55 -2.60
CA GLY A 362 15.13 23.74 -1.75
C GLY A 362 13.95 23.11 -2.50
N GLY A 363 13.98 23.12 -3.83
CA GLY A 363 13.02 22.42 -4.67
C GLY A 363 13.34 20.93 -4.83
N ILE A 364 12.49 20.26 -5.60
CA ILE A 364 12.67 18.90 -6.09
C ILE A 364 13.18 18.96 -7.52
N LEU A 365 14.25 18.21 -7.81
CA LEU A 365 14.78 18.04 -9.15
C LEU A 365 14.32 16.69 -9.71
N ALA A 366 13.71 16.69 -10.89
CA ALA A 366 13.46 15.48 -11.67
C ALA A 366 14.20 15.50 -13.01
N VAL A 367 14.71 14.34 -13.43
CA VAL A 367 15.37 14.13 -14.71
C VAL A 367 14.89 12.84 -15.38
N ASN A 368 14.87 12.80 -16.72
CA ASN A 368 14.43 11.62 -17.50
C ASN A 368 15.58 10.66 -17.87
N PHE A 369 16.82 10.95 -17.47
CA PHE A 369 18.01 10.17 -17.81
C PHE A 369 18.71 9.60 -16.57
N GLU A 370 19.57 8.60 -16.77
CA GLU A 370 20.40 8.05 -15.70
C GLU A 370 21.36 9.09 -15.13
N VAL A 371 21.38 9.21 -13.80
CA VAL A 371 22.28 10.12 -13.07
C VAL A 371 23.56 9.40 -12.70
N GLY A 372 24.64 9.72 -13.43
CA GLY A 372 26.02 9.30 -13.13
C GLY A 372 26.84 10.37 -12.41
N ALA A 373 28.09 10.05 -12.08
CA ALA A 373 29.01 10.93 -11.32
C ALA A 373 29.16 12.34 -11.92
N ALA A 374 29.34 12.47 -13.24
CA ALA A 374 29.52 13.77 -13.88
C ALA A 374 28.30 14.71 -13.72
N PHE A 375 27.08 14.16 -13.81
CA PHE A 375 25.87 14.94 -13.56
C PHE A 375 25.71 15.28 -12.07
N ALA A 376 26.03 14.34 -11.20
CA ALA A 376 26.08 14.61 -9.76
C ALA A 376 27.04 15.74 -9.41
N GLU A 377 28.25 15.78 -9.98
CA GLU A 377 29.21 16.87 -9.79
C GLU A 377 28.63 18.21 -10.25
N THR A 378 27.96 18.22 -11.40
CA THR A 378 27.25 19.41 -11.93
C THR A 378 26.19 19.92 -10.95
N MET A 379 25.40 19.03 -10.37
CA MET A 379 24.37 19.36 -9.37
C MET A 379 24.98 19.83 -8.04
N MET A 380 26.09 19.25 -7.61
CA MET A 380 26.74 19.63 -6.35
C MET A 380 27.50 20.96 -6.44
N THR A 381 27.86 21.38 -7.66
CA THR A 381 28.63 22.61 -7.96
C THR A 381 27.84 23.69 -8.70
N THR A 382 26.51 23.54 -8.79
CA THR A 382 25.59 24.42 -9.54
C THR A 382 25.84 25.89 -9.33
N LEU A 383 25.92 26.32 -8.06
CA LEU A 383 26.10 27.74 -7.74
C LEU A 383 27.43 28.27 -8.31
N SER A 384 28.55 27.63 -8.02
CA SER A 384 29.86 28.04 -8.57
C SER A 384 29.91 27.99 -10.09
N ARG A 385 29.17 27.06 -10.71
CA ARG A 385 29.19 26.82 -12.14
C ARG A 385 28.36 27.82 -12.93
N PHE A 386 27.20 28.23 -12.38
CA PHE A 386 26.21 29.02 -13.09
C PHE A 386 25.85 30.35 -12.40
N GLN A 387 26.50 30.74 -11.29
CA GLN A 387 26.23 32.02 -10.62
C GLN A 387 26.40 33.24 -11.55
N GLY A 388 27.36 33.18 -12.48
CA GLY A 388 27.61 34.27 -13.43
C GLY A 388 26.43 34.47 -14.39
N ASP A 389 25.81 33.37 -14.80
CA ASP A 389 24.61 33.37 -15.63
C ASP A 389 23.37 33.80 -14.84
N ALA A 390 23.30 33.40 -13.56
CA ALA A 390 22.21 33.75 -12.66
C ALA A 390 22.27 35.21 -12.16
N ALA A 391 23.36 35.94 -12.39
CA ALA A 391 23.55 37.32 -11.95
C ALA A 391 22.54 38.31 -12.57
N ALA A 392 21.83 37.89 -13.63
CA ALA A 392 20.72 38.64 -14.21
C ALA A 392 19.43 38.62 -13.36
N CYS A 393 19.36 37.80 -12.32
CA CYS A 393 18.25 37.78 -11.38
C CYS A 393 18.29 39.02 -10.46
N GLU A 394 17.12 39.61 -10.16
CA GLU A 394 17.01 40.79 -9.27
C GLU A 394 17.65 40.54 -7.88
N ALA A 395 17.58 39.31 -7.40
CA ALA A 395 18.29 38.84 -6.22
C ALA A 395 19.01 37.53 -6.56
N PRO A 396 20.34 37.50 -6.74
CA PRO A 396 21.04 36.26 -7.07
C PRO A 396 21.07 35.31 -5.86
N PRO A 397 20.91 33.98 -6.07
CA PRO A 397 20.88 33.01 -4.98
C PRO A 397 22.23 32.97 -4.27
N GLN A 398 22.20 33.03 -2.94
CA GLN A 398 23.40 32.96 -2.10
C GLN A 398 23.77 31.52 -1.71
N ALA A 399 22.86 30.58 -1.93
CA ALA A 399 23.03 29.17 -1.63
C ALA A 399 22.21 28.34 -2.63
N PHE A 400 22.60 27.07 -2.79
CA PHE A 400 21.84 26.11 -3.58
C PHE A 400 21.81 24.77 -2.86
N PHE A 401 20.64 24.15 -2.85
CA PHE A 401 20.41 22.77 -2.43
C PHE A 401 19.10 22.28 -3.04
N VAL A 402 18.93 20.96 -3.11
CA VAL A 402 17.64 20.31 -3.45
C VAL A 402 17.20 19.42 -2.30
N GLU A 403 15.88 19.30 -2.10
CA GLU A 403 15.30 18.42 -1.09
C GLU A 403 15.27 16.95 -1.55
N ALA A 404 14.99 16.73 -2.85
CA ALA A 404 15.04 15.42 -3.47
C ALA A 404 15.48 15.47 -4.93
N LEU A 405 16.03 14.34 -5.39
CA LEU A 405 16.35 14.05 -6.77
C LEU A 405 15.55 12.82 -7.22
N VAL A 406 14.75 12.99 -8.27
CA VAL A 406 13.96 11.94 -8.92
C VAL A 406 14.60 11.60 -10.27
N ALA A 407 14.96 10.34 -10.48
CA ALA A 407 15.61 9.89 -11.71
C ALA A 407 15.21 8.44 -12.04
N PRO A 408 15.30 8.00 -13.31
CA PRO A 408 15.07 6.61 -13.65
C PRO A 408 16.05 5.66 -12.96
N ARG A 409 17.31 6.11 -12.80
CA ARG A 409 18.39 5.39 -12.10
C ARG A 409 19.44 6.39 -11.60
N ILE A 410 20.04 6.11 -10.46
CA ILE A 410 21.12 6.87 -9.83
C ILE A 410 22.27 5.90 -9.58
N THR A 411 23.43 6.12 -10.20
CA THR A 411 24.54 5.16 -10.07
C THR A 411 25.21 5.25 -8.68
N PRO A 412 25.84 4.17 -8.19
CA PRO A 412 26.59 4.22 -6.93
C PRO A 412 27.64 5.33 -6.89
N GLU A 413 28.32 5.60 -8.02
CA GLU A 413 29.31 6.67 -8.14
C GLU A 413 28.66 8.06 -8.03
N ALA A 414 27.46 8.24 -8.60
CA ALA A 414 26.69 9.46 -8.41
C ALA A 414 26.28 9.66 -6.95
N MET A 415 25.84 8.58 -6.28
CA MET A 415 25.53 8.61 -4.85
C MET A 415 26.75 8.99 -4.02
N ASP A 416 27.93 8.44 -4.33
CA ASP A 416 29.17 8.78 -3.64
C ASP A 416 29.51 10.27 -3.76
N VAL A 417 29.39 10.85 -4.96
CA VAL A 417 29.56 12.29 -5.16
C VAL A 417 28.57 13.08 -4.30
N ILE A 418 27.27 12.76 -4.39
CA ILE A 418 26.21 13.48 -3.68
C ILE A 418 26.38 13.39 -2.15
N ARG A 419 26.74 12.21 -1.63
CA ARG A 419 26.95 11.97 -0.19
C ARG A 419 28.28 12.55 0.33
N GLY A 420 29.05 13.22 -0.52
CA GLY A 420 30.27 13.93 -0.15
C GLY A 420 31.51 13.04 -0.04
N ARG A 421 31.51 11.90 -0.73
CA ARG A 421 32.68 11.04 -0.94
C ARG A 421 33.45 11.37 -2.22
N GLY A 422 32.97 12.34 -3.01
CA GLY A 422 33.63 12.87 -4.20
C GLY A 422 34.68 13.97 -3.94
N PRO A 423 35.04 14.73 -5.00
CA PRO A 423 35.95 15.88 -4.94
C PRO A 423 35.55 16.91 -3.88
N GLU A 424 36.51 17.66 -3.35
CA GLU A 424 36.28 18.58 -2.21
C GLU A 424 35.17 19.61 -2.49
N GLU A 425 35.13 20.13 -3.71
CA GLU A 425 34.15 21.11 -4.18
C GLU A 425 32.69 20.60 -4.14
N THR A 426 32.50 19.28 -4.22
CA THR A 426 31.18 18.62 -4.18
C THR A 426 30.69 18.33 -2.75
N ARG A 427 31.54 18.48 -1.73
CA ARG A 427 31.21 18.10 -0.35
C ARG A 427 30.28 19.13 0.30
N LYS A 428 28.99 19.09 -0.05
CA LYS A 428 27.96 19.97 0.53
C LYS A 428 27.17 19.26 1.62
N ALA A 429 26.90 19.95 2.72
CA ALA A 429 26.14 19.40 3.85
C ALA A 429 24.73 18.93 3.45
N TRP A 430 24.10 19.60 2.49
CA TRP A 430 22.77 19.22 1.99
C TRP A 430 22.78 17.89 1.21
N GLY A 431 23.91 17.53 0.60
CA GLY A 431 24.06 16.27 -0.15
C GLY A 431 23.89 15.03 0.73
N ARG A 432 24.10 15.13 2.04
CA ARG A 432 23.80 14.04 2.99
C ARG A 432 22.31 13.88 3.28
N ARG A 433 21.49 14.91 3.02
CA ARG A 433 20.06 14.98 3.36
C ARG A 433 19.13 14.93 2.16
N VAL A 434 19.65 15.03 0.94
CA VAL A 434 18.83 14.92 -0.28
C VAL A 434 18.26 13.51 -0.39
N ARG A 435 16.97 13.41 -0.69
CA ARG A 435 16.31 12.13 -0.92
C ARG A 435 16.59 11.70 -2.36
N LEU A 436 17.14 10.51 -2.54
CA LEU A 436 17.44 9.95 -3.84
C LEU A 436 16.34 8.95 -4.17
N ILE A 437 15.61 9.20 -5.26
CA ILE A 437 14.38 8.50 -5.61
C ILE A 437 14.53 7.89 -7.01
N GLU A 438 14.67 6.57 -7.05
CA GLU A 438 14.74 5.80 -8.31
C GLU A 438 13.37 5.29 -8.75
N VAL A 439 12.87 5.80 -9.88
CA VAL A 439 11.52 5.48 -10.39
C VAL A 439 11.53 4.42 -11.50
N GLY A 440 12.71 3.96 -11.93
CA GLY A 440 12.86 3.06 -13.06
C GLY A 440 12.61 3.74 -14.41
N PRO A 441 12.62 2.97 -15.53
CA PRO A 441 12.52 3.54 -16.87
C PRO A 441 11.26 4.37 -17.09
N PHE A 442 11.38 5.54 -17.73
CA PHE A 442 10.28 6.47 -17.95
C PHE A 442 9.21 5.92 -18.89
N ALA A 443 9.56 5.05 -19.84
CA ALA A 443 8.63 4.28 -20.67
C ALA A 443 7.61 3.42 -19.87
N ARG A 444 7.87 3.19 -18.58
CA ARG A 444 6.92 2.56 -17.66
C ARG A 444 5.90 3.54 -17.11
N TRP A 445 5.89 4.81 -17.48
CA TRP A 445 4.94 5.80 -17.02
C TRP A 445 4.27 6.37 -18.27
N ARG A 446 2.94 6.40 -18.29
CA ARG A 446 2.21 7.11 -19.33
C ARG A 446 1.49 8.28 -18.68
N SER A 447 1.30 9.38 -19.39
CA SER A 447 0.54 10.54 -18.89
C SER A 447 -0.85 10.14 -18.35
N GLY A 448 -1.46 9.07 -18.89
CA GLY A 448 -2.73 8.49 -18.41
C GLY A 448 -2.65 7.40 -17.32
N ASP A 449 -1.46 6.90 -16.97
CA ASP A 449 -1.27 5.80 -16.00
C ASP A 449 -0.90 6.29 -14.58
N LEU A 450 -0.73 7.61 -14.41
CA LEU A 450 -0.26 8.24 -13.18
C LEU A 450 -1.40 8.95 -12.47
N LEU A 451 -1.99 8.30 -11.45
CA LEU A 451 -2.95 8.83 -10.46
C LEU A 451 -3.87 9.96 -10.98
N GLU A 452 -5.10 9.62 -11.33
CA GLU A 452 -6.19 10.60 -11.33
C GLU A 452 -6.37 11.16 -9.91
N THR A 453 -5.86 12.37 -9.65
CA THR A 453 -6.29 13.14 -8.49
C THR A 453 -7.71 13.61 -8.73
N ARG A 454 -8.70 12.78 -8.38
CA ARG A 454 -10.07 13.27 -8.24
C ARG A 454 -10.18 13.97 -6.89
N ARG A 455 -10.50 15.27 -6.92
CA ARG A 455 -10.97 16.00 -5.74
C ARG A 455 -12.25 15.29 -5.29
N ALA A 456 -12.23 14.60 -4.15
CA ALA A 456 -13.47 14.28 -3.46
C ALA A 456 -14.04 15.64 -3.01
N LEU A 457 -15.00 16.15 -3.77
CA LEU A 457 -15.85 17.24 -3.29
C LEU A 457 -16.86 16.59 -2.34
N ASP A 458 -16.68 16.92 -1.05
CA ASP A 458 -17.56 16.73 0.12
C ASP A 458 -18.31 15.41 0.32
#